data_AF-A0A8H7RS02-F1
#
_entry.id   AF-A0A8H7RS02-F1
#
_cell.length_a   1.000
_cell.length_b   1.000
_cell.length_c   1.000
_cell.angle_alpha   90.00
_cell.angle_beta   90.00
_cell.angle_gamma   90.00
#
_symmetry.space_group_name_H-M   'P 1'
#
loop_
_entity.id
_entity.type
_entity.pdbx_description
1 polymer ?
#
loop_
_entity_poly.entity_id
_entity_poly.type
_entity_poly.pdbx_seq_one_letter_code
_entity_poly.pdbx_strand_id
1 'polypeptide(L)'
;MTDSINTQEPKFEIHIPDVIAHRGFSAENPENTLISYENAVKAGTSALEGDIRLSKDNEIVMMHDLTLNRTSTGLGPVRNQNWHGYIDGITTKAEPAQPIPRFNDVLDFLIRPEISEGRKGLYMIVDIKANVLKQLLDTYTETYPQLFDQLIIGIWNVEYLNKAKELFSKFKLCFIGLSVSAARTHFIDSVDFLSLPFAALAGHDGQLIIKEAHAKQKRVLTWTINDPLQMKTCVLWHVDGVIGDNVTVMLKNVHHVPKSLATKEEYQEFVNTDTYLASKRRRAYYYIVTKVMQLASWKVVGV
;
A
#
# COMPACT_ATOMS: atom_id res chain seq x y z
N MET A 1 -51.50 -23.08 -6.68
CA MET A 1 -50.55 -23.16 -7.82
C MET A 1 -50.15 -21.74 -8.14
N THR A 2 -48.98 -21.21 -7.83
CA THR A 2 -47.68 -21.76 -7.42
C THR A 2 -47.03 -20.71 -6.51
N ASP A 3 -46.34 -21.20 -5.49
CA ASP A 3 -45.62 -20.43 -4.48
C ASP A 3 -44.54 -19.50 -5.04
N SER A 4 -44.39 -18.40 -4.30
CA SER A 4 -43.22 -17.54 -4.10
C SER A 4 -41.92 -17.84 -4.86
N ILE A 5 -41.38 -16.78 -5.48
CA ILE A 5 -39.95 -16.49 -5.37
C ILE A 5 -39.84 -15.14 -4.67
N ASN A 6 -39.69 -15.19 -3.35
CA ASN A 6 -39.19 -14.06 -2.57
C ASN A 6 -37.68 -13.99 -2.84
N THR A 7 -37.25 -13.26 -3.87
CA THR A 7 -35.84 -12.93 -4.07
C THR A 7 -35.44 -11.88 -3.04
N GLN A 8 -35.24 -12.29 -1.79
CA GLN A 8 -34.56 -11.43 -0.81
C GLN A 8 -33.17 -11.12 -1.36
N GLU A 9 -32.86 -9.84 -1.50
CA GLU A 9 -31.52 -9.39 -1.83
C GLU A 9 -30.50 -9.95 -0.82
N PRO A 10 -29.28 -10.30 -1.26
CA PRO A 10 -28.29 -10.94 -0.42
C PRO A 10 -27.93 -10.05 0.78
N LYS A 11 -27.86 -10.65 1.98
CA LYS A 11 -27.63 -9.92 3.24
C LYS A 11 -26.17 -9.48 3.44
N PHE A 12 -25.23 -10.01 2.65
CA PHE A 12 -23.80 -9.76 2.83
C PHE A 12 -23.17 -9.36 1.50
N GLU A 13 -22.99 -8.05 1.30
CA GLU A 13 -22.15 -7.52 0.23
C GLU A 13 -20.68 -7.69 0.57
N ILE A 14 -19.88 -8.12 -0.41
CA ILE A 14 -18.44 -8.27 -0.25
C ILE A 14 -17.77 -7.09 -0.94
N HIS A 15 -17.10 -6.27 -0.14
CA HIS A 15 -16.22 -5.22 -0.64
C HIS A 15 -14.94 -5.85 -1.18
N ILE A 16 -14.65 -5.61 -2.46
CA ILE A 16 -13.44 -6.12 -3.10
C ILE A 16 -12.34 -5.08 -2.88
N PRO A 17 -11.24 -5.41 -2.16
CA PRO A 17 -10.15 -4.47 -1.94
C PRO A 17 -9.46 -4.09 -3.24
N ASP A 18 -8.93 -2.86 -3.26
CA ASP A 18 -8.02 -2.44 -4.31
C ASP A 18 -6.75 -3.32 -4.33
N VAL A 19 -6.34 -3.73 -5.53
CA VAL A 19 -5.02 -4.34 -5.71
C VAL A 19 -4.00 -3.22 -5.88
N ILE A 20 -2.97 -3.21 -5.04
CA ILE A 20 -1.95 -2.16 -4.98
C ILE A 20 -0.58 -2.79 -5.26
N ALA A 21 0.08 -2.32 -6.31
CA ALA A 21 1.35 -2.87 -6.76
C ALA A 21 2.51 -2.33 -5.93
N HIS A 22 3.06 -3.16 -5.04
CA HIS A 22 4.15 -2.82 -4.11
C HIS A 22 5.45 -2.58 -4.87
N ARG A 23 5.94 -1.34 -4.86
CA ARG A 23 7.08 -0.88 -5.67
C ARG A 23 6.88 -1.16 -7.17
N GLY A 24 5.62 -1.10 -7.62
CA GLY A 24 5.17 -1.57 -8.93
C GLY A 24 4.93 -3.09 -8.97
N PHE A 25 5.01 -3.70 -10.15
CA PHE A 25 4.91 -5.16 -10.32
C PHE A 25 6.26 -5.84 -10.03
N SER A 26 6.72 -5.70 -8.78
CA SER A 26 8.07 -6.06 -8.33
C SER A 26 8.36 -7.57 -8.31
N ALA A 27 7.34 -8.42 -8.40
CA ALA A 27 7.54 -9.86 -8.57
C ALA A 27 8.07 -10.24 -9.98
N GLU A 28 7.84 -9.39 -10.99
CA GLU A 28 8.17 -9.66 -12.39
C GLU A 28 9.17 -8.64 -12.97
N ASN A 29 9.41 -7.54 -12.26
CA ASN A 29 10.25 -6.43 -12.72
C ASN A 29 11.11 -5.89 -11.58
N PRO A 30 12.25 -5.25 -11.85
CA PRO A 30 13.02 -4.57 -10.81
C PRO A 30 12.16 -3.54 -10.06
N GLU A 31 12.16 -3.59 -8.73
CA GLU A 31 11.35 -2.71 -7.88
C GLU A 31 11.60 -1.21 -8.12
N ASN A 32 10.56 -0.38 -7.97
CA ASN A 32 10.64 1.08 -8.06
C ASN A 32 11.17 1.60 -9.43
N THR A 33 10.86 0.88 -10.52
CA THR A 33 11.22 1.27 -11.90
C THR A 33 10.00 1.64 -12.75
N LEU A 34 10.19 2.43 -13.80
CA LEU A 34 9.10 2.79 -14.72
C LEU A 34 8.47 1.56 -15.39
N ILE A 35 9.28 0.58 -15.80
CA ILE A 35 8.75 -0.67 -16.39
C ILE A 35 7.91 -1.46 -15.38
N SER A 36 8.29 -1.46 -14.10
CA SER A 36 7.52 -2.11 -13.03
C SER A 36 6.14 -1.45 -12.85
N TYR A 37 6.08 -0.12 -12.89
CA TYR A 37 4.81 0.62 -12.81
C TYR A 37 3.95 0.46 -14.07
N GLU A 38 4.55 0.55 -15.25
CA GLU A 38 3.85 0.36 -16.52
C GLU A 38 3.24 -1.05 -16.62
N ASN A 39 4.01 -2.07 -16.26
CA ASN A 39 3.52 -3.45 -16.26
C ASN A 39 2.47 -3.69 -15.18
N ALA A 40 2.58 -3.06 -14.01
CA ALA A 40 1.51 -3.09 -13.00
C ALA A 40 0.21 -2.48 -13.55
N VAL A 41 0.32 -1.36 -14.27
CA VAL A 41 -0.84 -0.70 -14.87
C VAL A 41 -1.50 -1.62 -15.89
N LYS A 42 -0.70 -2.14 -16.85
CA LYS A 42 -1.15 -3.11 -17.87
C LYS A 42 -1.79 -4.35 -17.26
N ALA A 43 -1.27 -4.84 -16.13
CA ALA A 43 -1.75 -6.05 -15.48
C ALA A 43 -3.11 -5.90 -14.79
N GLY A 44 -3.56 -4.68 -14.46
CA GLY A 44 -4.87 -4.51 -13.83
C GLY A 44 -4.88 -3.86 -12.44
N THR A 45 -3.76 -3.36 -11.91
CA THR A 45 -3.69 -2.84 -10.53
C THR A 45 -4.58 -1.61 -10.27
N SER A 46 -5.35 -1.57 -9.18
CA SER A 46 -6.13 -0.36 -8.82
C SER A 46 -5.24 0.82 -8.43
N ALA A 47 -4.08 0.54 -7.83
CA ALA A 47 -3.15 1.56 -7.37
C ALA A 47 -1.68 1.12 -7.46
N LEU A 48 -0.78 2.08 -7.33
CA LEU A 48 0.66 1.88 -7.21
C LEU A 48 1.13 2.26 -5.80
N GLU A 49 2.22 1.64 -5.37
CA GLU A 49 2.98 2.07 -4.21
C GLU A 49 4.45 2.22 -4.61
N GLY A 50 5.13 3.23 -4.07
CA GLY A 50 6.54 3.44 -4.34
C GLY A 50 7.24 4.24 -3.25
N ASP A 51 8.53 3.95 -3.11
CA ASP A 51 9.38 4.54 -2.09
C ASP A 51 10.25 5.66 -2.63
N ILE A 52 10.37 6.74 -1.88
CA ILE A 52 11.20 7.87 -2.28
C ILE A 52 12.26 8.25 -1.26
N ARG A 53 13.44 8.64 -1.77
CA ARG A 53 14.59 9.12 -0.98
C ARG A 53 15.25 10.31 -1.65
N LEU A 54 15.90 11.13 -0.82
CA LEU A 54 16.65 12.30 -1.28
C LEU A 54 18.12 11.93 -1.54
N SER A 55 18.64 12.30 -2.71
CA SER A 55 20.06 12.27 -3.02
C SER A 55 20.82 13.39 -2.29
N LYS A 56 22.15 13.44 -2.42
CA LYS A 56 23.00 14.48 -1.84
C LYS A 56 22.77 15.87 -2.47
N ASP A 57 22.43 15.90 -3.75
CA ASP A 57 22.13 17.10 -4.54
C ASP A 57 20.63 17.42 -4.61
N ASN A 58 19.83 16.87 -3.68
CA ASN A 58 18.41 17.15 -3.47
C ASN A 58 17.45 16.69 -4.58
N GLU A 59 17.83 15.69 -5.38
CA GLU A 59 16.90 15.01 -6.28
C GLU A 59 16.14 13.91 -5.53
N ILE A 60 14.85 13.74 -5.83
CA ILE A 60 14.09 12.60 -5.32
C ILE A 60 14.27 11.40 -6.23
N VAL A 61 14.77 10.33 -5.65
CA VAL A 61 15.04 9.06 -6.30
C VAL A 61 14.05 8.00 -5.81
N MET A 62 13.54 7.20 -6.74
CA MET A 62 12.70 6.04 -6.44
C MET A 62 13.57 4.93 -5.83
N MET A 63 13.52 4.76 -4.50
CA MET A 63 14.39 3.82 -3.79
C MET A 63 13.86 3.48 -2.39
N HIS A 64 13.64 2.18 -2.14
CA HIS A 64 13.24 1.70 -0.82
C HIS A 64 14.37 1.76 0.21
N ASP A 65 15.54 1.22 -0.14
CA ASP A 65 16.63 1.00 0.81
C ASP A 65 17.41 2.28 1.11
N LEU A 66 18.01 2.37 2.30
CA LEU A 66 18.90 3.49 2.65
C LEU A 66 20.14 3.59 1.73
N THR A 67 20.51 2.48 1.09
CA THR A 67 21.69 2.35 0.23
C THR A 67 21.33 1.82 -1.14
N LEU A 68 22.16 2.12 -2.12
CA LEU A 68 22.03 1.65 -3.51
C LEU A 68 22.36 0.16 -3.66
N ASN A 69 22.96 -0.45 -2.64
CA ASN A 69 23.70 -1.70 -2.73
C ASN A 69 22.85 -2.91 -3.15
N ARG A 70 21.61 -3.05 -2.66
CA ARG A 70 20.84 -4.29 -2.84
C ARG A 70 20.32 -4.41 -4.26
N THR A 71 19.70 -3.35 -4.77
CA THR A 71 18.87 -3.38 -5.98
C THR A 71 19.53 -2.75 -7.19
N SER A 72 20.62 -2.00 -7.02
CA SER A 72 21.31 -1.30 -8.11
C SER A 72 22.79 -1.63 -8.17
N THR A 73 23.43 -1.28 -9.29
CA THR A 73 24.88 -1.41 -9.52
C THR A 73 25.70 -0.35 -8.78
N GLY A 74 25.04 0.67 -8.22
CA GLY A 74 25.67 1.68 -7.36
C GLY A 74 25.94 1.20 -5.94
N LEU A 75 26.69 2.00 -5.18
CA LEU A 75 27.10 1.69 -3.81
C LEU A 75 26.95 2.87 -2.86
N GLY A 76 26.71 2.55 -1.58
CA GLY A 76 26.66 3.48 -0.47
C GLY A 76 25.27 4.08 -0.23
N PRO A 77 25.15 4.93 0.81
CA PRO A 77 23.89 5.58 1.17
C PRO A 77 23.42 6.55 0.10
N VAL A 78 22.13 6.51 -0.26
CA VAL A 78 21.53 7.39 -1.29
C VAL A 78 21.80 8.87 -0.96
N ARG A 79 21.61 9.25 0.31
CA ARG A 79 21.83 10.62 0.81
C ARG A 79 23.26 11.14 0.67
N ASN A 80 24.24 10.27 0.40
CA ASN A 80 25.64 10.62 0.23
C ASN A 80 26.06 10.71 -1.24
N GLN A 81 25.18 10.31 -2.17
CA GLN A 81 25.46 10.26 -3.59
C GLN A 81 24.68 11.33 -4.33
N ASN A 82 25.33 12.01 -5.28
CA ASN A 82 24.64 12.92 -6.20
C ASN A 82 23.80 12.09 -7.18
N TRP A 83 22.66 12.61 -7.58
CA TRP A 83 21.94 12.04 -8.71
C TRP A 83 22.66 12.36 -10.01
N HIS A 84 22.97 13.64 -10.22
CA HIS A 84 23.67 14.13 -11.40
C HIS A 84 25.11 13.60 -11.43
N GLY A 85 25.44 12.81 -12.46
CA GLY A 85 26.76 12.24 -12.68
C GLY A 85 27.10 10.98 -11.86
N TYR A 86 26.13 10.39 -11.14
CA TYR A 86 26.32 9.10 -10.50
C TYR A 86 25.07 8.22 -10.53
N ILE A 87 23.98 8.59 -9.84
CA ILE A 87 22.77 7.72 -9.81
C ILE A 87 22.11 7.65 -11.20
N ASP A 88 22.19 8.71 -12.00
CA ASP A 88 21.74 8.75 -13.39
C ASP A 88 22.53 7.82 -14.34
N GLY A 89 23.72 7.36 -13.93
CA GLY A 89 24.59 6.46 -14.70
C GLY A 89 24.56 5.00 -14.25
N ILE A 90 23.81 4.65 -13.20
CA ILE A 90 23.70 3.27 -12.71
C ILE A 90 22.37 2.63 -13.11
N THR A 91 22.28 1.32 -12.93
CA THR A 91 21.09 0.53 -13.26
C THR A 91 20.69 -0.40 -12.14
N THR A 92 19.50 -0.96 -12.23
CA THR A 92 19.09 -2.09 -11.41
C THR A 92 19.96 -3.32 -11.70
N LYS A 93 20.18 -4.15 -10.68
CA LYS A 93 20.88 -5.44 -10.80
C LYS A 93 20.02 -6.54 -11.42
N ALA A 94 18.71 -6.47 -11.19
CA ALA A 94 17.76 -7.41 -11.76
C ALA A 94 17.51 -7.09 -13.23
N GLU A 95 17.24 -8.12 -14.00
CA GLU A 95 16.90 -8.00 -15.43
C GLU A 95 15.39 -7.80 -15.63
N PRO A 96 14.97 -7.05 -16.68
CA PRO A 96 15.85 -6.26 -17.55
C PRO A 96 16.47 -5.09 -16.76
N ALA A 97 17.77 -4.85 -16.91
CA ALA A 97 18.41 -3.72 -16.22
C ALA A 97 17.72 -2.40 -16.58
N GLN A 98 17.35 -1.61 -15.57
CA GLN A 98 16.65 -0.33 -15.73
C GLN A 98 17.46 0.81 -15.10
N PRO A 99 17.37 2.05 -15.61
CA PRO A 99 17.85 3.22 -14.89
C PRO A 99 17.07 3.40 -13.59
N ILE A 100 17.68 4.06 -12.59
CA ILE A 100 17.01 4.41 -11.34
C ILE A 100 16.18 5.69 -11.56
N PRO A 101 14.84 5.64 -11.53
CA PRO A 101 14.02 6.80 -11.85
C PRO A 101 14.09 7.86 -10.75
N ARG A 102 13.90 9.12 -11.15
CA ARG A 102 13.46 10.17 -10.23
C ARG A 102 11.95 10.10 -10.03
N PHE A 103 11.47 10.72 -8.97
CA PHE A 103 10.02 10.82 -8.76
C PHE A 103 9.33 11.64 -9.86
N ASN A 104 9.96 12.68 -10.43
CA ASN A 104 9.42 13.41 -11.60
C ASN A 104 9.14 12.47 -12.77
N ASP A 105 10.05 11.52 -13.04
CA ASP A 105 9.90 10.60 -14.16
C ASP A 105 8.66 9.69 -13.96
N VAL A 106 8.31 9.39 -12.71
CA VAL A 106 7.07 8.67 -12.33
C VAL A 106 5.84 9.55 -12.46
N LEU A 107 5.90 10.83 -12.07
CA LEU A 107 4.79 11.76 -12.26
C LEU A 107 4.50 12.02 -13.74
N ASP A 108 5.54 12.19 -14.55
CA ASP A 108 5.43 12.28 -16.01
C ASP A 108 4.79 11.04 -16.61
N PHE A 109 5.11 9.86 -16.07
CA PHE A 109 4.44 8.61 -16.43
C PHE A 109 2.94 8.62 -16.08
N LEU A 110 2.56 9.07 -14.88
CA LEU A 110 1.17 9.08 -14.44
C LEU A 110 0.26 9.98 -15.28
N ILE A 111 0.80 11.09 -15.82
CA ILE A 111 0.03 12.03 -16.64
C ILE A 111 -0.04 11.66 -18.13
N ARG A 112 0.63 10.59 -18.57
CA ARG A 112 0.53 10.16 -19.96
C ARG A 112 -0.94 9.84 -20.28
N PRO A 113 -1.47 10.23 -21.45
CA PRO A 113 -2.88 10.02 -21.78
C PRO A 113 -3.32 8.56 -21.65
N GLU A 114 -2.49 7.62 -22.08
CA GLU A 114 -2.77 6.18 -21.99
C GLU A 114 -2.88 5.65 -20.55
N ILE A 115 -2.26 6.33 -19.58
CA ILE A 115 -2.33 5.97 -18.16
C ILE A 115 -3.49 6.71 -17.49
N SER A 116 -3.54 8.03 -17.64
CA SER A 116 -4.50 8.91 -16.97
C SER A 116 -5.94 8.74 -17.47
N GLU A 117 -6.15 8.63 -18.78
CA GLU A 117 -7.47 8.40 -19.38
C GLU A 117 -7.83 6.91 -19.41
N GLY A 118 -6.82 6.06 -19.64
CA GLY A 118 -6.98 4.60 -19.69
C GLY A 118 -7.34 3.98 -18.34
N ARG A 119 -7.04 4.66 -17.22
CA ARG A 119 -7.35 4.18 -15.87
C ARG A 119 -7.86 5.26 -14.93
N LYS A 120 -9.12 5.66 -15.13
CA LYS A 120 -9.83 6.51 -14.16
C LYS A 120 -9.81 5.89 -12.76
N GLY A 121 -9.31 6.66 -11.80
CA GLY A 121 -9.23 6.24 -10.39
C GLY A 121 -7.93 5.54 -9.98
N LEU A 122 -6.96 5.35 -10.88
CA LEU A 122 -5.61 4.96 -10.48
C LEU A 122 -5.09 5.94 -9.43
N TYR A 123 -4.51 5.49 -8.33
CA TYR A 123 -3.81 6.36 -7.36
C TYR A 123 -2.44 5.79 -6.99
N MET A 124 -1.59 6.62 -6.38
CA MET A 124 -0.27 6.21 -5.93
C MET A 124 -0.05 6.56 -4.46
N ILE A 125 0.36 5.56 -3.68
CA ILE A 125 0.85 5.77 -2.31
C ILE A 125 2.35 6.02 -2.40
N VAL A 126 2.77 7.19 -1.91
CA VAL A 126 4.16 7.63 -1.91
C VAL A 126 4.71 7.48 -0.50
N ASP A 127 5.58 6.50 -0.35
CA ASP A 127 6.28 6.21 0.89
C ASP A 127 7.47 7.20 1.05
N ILE A 128 7.25 8.26 1.83
CA ILE A 128 8.21 9.30 2.20
C ILE A 128 9.24 8.80 3.21
N LYS A 129 10.45 8.42 2.78
CA LYS A 129 11.50 7.96 3.71
C LYS A 129 12.38 9.06 4.34
N ALA A 130 11.97 10.35 4.33
CA ALA A 130 12.78 11.47 4.84
C ALA A 130 11.98 12.72 5.27
N ASN A 131 12.46 13.44 6.29
CA ASN A 131 11.79 14.63 6.86
C ASN A 131 11.84 15.91 5.99
N VAL A 132 12.60 15.91 4.88
CA VAL A 132 12.97 17.12 4.12
C VAL A 132 12.05 17.38 2.91
N LEU A 133 10.98 16.59 2.74
CA LEU A 133 10.20 16.53 1.50
C LEU A 133 9.20 17.65 1.23
N LYS A 134 9.11 18.68 2.08
CA LYS A 134 8.20 19.81 1.84
C LYS A 134 8.53 20.55 0.55
N GLN A 135 9.79 20.97 0.40
CA GLN A 135 10.22 21.81 -0.73
C GLN A 135 10.01 21.11 -2.07
N LEU A 136 10.12 19.79 -2.10
CA LEU A 136 9.90 19.01 -3.30
C LEU A 136 8.42 18.83 -3.63
N LEU A 137 7.57 18.58 -2.64
CA LEU A 137 6.13 18.48 -2.87
C LEU A 137 5.51 19.83 -3.22
N ASP A 138 6.04 20.94 -2.70
CA ASP A 138 5.67 22.29 -3.16
C ASP A 138 5.94 22.43 -4.67
N THR A 139 7.12 22.04 -5.18
CA THR A 139 7.46 22.04 -6.62
C THR A 139 6.53 21.13 -7.45
N TYR A 140 6.14 19.98 -6.92
CA TYR A 140 5.21 19.09 -7.60
C TYR A 140 3.78 19.63 -7.64
N THR A 141 3.32 20.32 -6.60
CA THR A 141 1.99 20.91 -6.59
C THR A 141 1.82 22.03 -7.61
N GLU A 142 2.90 22.74 -7.96
CA GLU A 142 2.88 23.76 -9.02
C GLU A 142 2.92 23.11 -10.43
N THR A 143 3.67 22.03 -10.59
CA THR A 143 3.93 21.41 -11.91
C THR A 143 2.86 20.38 -12.31
N TYR A 144 2.29 19.65 -11.34
CA TYR A 144 1.33 18.56 -11.56
C TYR A 144 0.05 18.72 -10.73
N PRO A 145 -0.66 19.87 -10.79
CA PRO A 145 -1.86 20.12 -10.00
C PRO A 145 -2.97 19.08 -10.23
N GLN A 146 -3.00 18.42 -11.39
CA GLN A 146 -3.95 17.37 -11.73
C GLN A 146 -3.72 16.04 -10.99
N LEU A 147 -2.49 15.79 -10.49
CA LEU A 147 -2.17 14.57 -9.74
C LEU A 147 -2.52 14.68 -8.26
N PHE A 148 -3.06 15.82 -7.85
CA PHE A 148 -3.29 16.14 -6.45
C PHE A 148 -4.15 15.09 -5.72
N ASP A 149 -5.30 14.75 -6.30
CA ASP A 149 -6.22 13.75 -5.76
C ASP A 149 -5.73 12.30 -5.96
N GLN A 150 -4.65 12.13 -6.74
CA GLN A 150 -4.07 10.85 -7.13
C GLN A 150 -2.93 10.43 -6.20
N LEU A 151 -2.24 11.38 -5.56
CA LEU A 151 -1.10 11.08 -4.69
C LEU A 151 -1.53 11.00 -3.22
N ILE A 152 -1.17 9.91 -2.56
CA ILE A 152 -1.41 9.68 -1.13
C ILE A 152 -0.06 9.66 -0.42
N ILE A 153 0.10 10.48 0.61
CA ILE A 153 1.38 10.64 1.30
C ILE A 153 1.48 9.68 2.49
N GLY A 154 2.47 8.79 2.43
CA GLY A 154 2.80 7.84 3.49
C GLY A 154 3.57 8.48 4.65
N ILE A 155 3.14 8.24 5.89
CA ILE A 155 3.78 8.74 7.13
C ILE A 155 3.93 7.62 8.17
N TRP A 156 5.03 7.64 8.94
CA TRP A 156 5.46 6.50 9.80
C TRP A 156 5.32 6.74 11.30
N ASN A 157 5.41 8.00 11.74
CA ASN A 157 5.64 8.32 13.14
C ASN A 157 4.81 9.53 13.59
N VAL A 158 4.56 9.57 14.90
CA VAL A 158 3.65 10.55 15.52
C VAL A 158 4.28 11.95 15.49
N GLU A 159 5.59 12.05 15.70
CA GLU A 159 6.31 13.32 15.66
C GLU A 159 6.16 14.05 14.31
N TYR A 160 6.14 13.29 13.22
CA TYR A 160 5.98 13.83 11.88
C TYR A 160 4.52 14.09 11.52
N LEU A 161 3.54 13.50 12.22
CA LEU A 161 2.12 13.66 11.88
C LEU A 161 1.68 15.13 11.85
N ASN A 162 1.97 15.89 12.91
CA ASN A 162 1.56 17.30 12.98
C ASN A 162 2.19 18.12 11.86
N LYS A 163 3.48 17.87 11.59
CA LYS A 163 4.20 18.50 10.49
C LYS A 163 3.59 18.08 9.15
N ALA A 164 3.35 16.80 8.92
CA ALA A 164 2.73 16.29 7.70
C ALA A 164 1.37 16.92 7.42
N LYS A 165 0.53 17.12 8.44
CA LYS A 165 -0.77 17.81 8.29
C LYS A 165 -0.61 19.27 7.86
N GLU A 166 0.42 19.95 8.34
CA GLU A 166 0.73 21.32 7.90
C GLU A 166 1.27 21.31 6.46
N LEU A 167 2.29 20.47 6.21
CA LEU A 167 3.02 20.42 4.96
C LEU A 167 2.20 19.89 3.79
N PHE A 168 1.33 18.91 4.06
CA PHE A 168 0.57 18.17 3.06
C PHE A 168 -0.94 18.32 3.32
N SER A 169 -1.35 19.47 3.86
CA SER A 169 -2.74 19.77 4.25
C SER A 169 -3.76 19.53 3.14
N LYS A 170 -3.34 19.66 1.88
CA LYS A 170 -4.21 19.37 0.75
C LYS A 170 -4.32 17.85 0.50
N PHE A 171 -3.26 17.08 0.75
CA PHE A 171 -3.12 15.70 0.25
C PHE A 171 -3.85 14.73 1.17
N LYS A 172 -4.25 13.59 0.60
CA LYS A 172 -4.66 12.46 1.43
C LYS A 172 -3.44 11.88 2.13
N LEU A 173 -3.59 11.56 3.40
CA LEU A 173 -2.53 11.00 4.24
C LEU A 173 -2.78 9.52 4.51
N CYS A 174 -1.69 8.75 4.54
CA CYS A 174 -1.69 7.34 4.87
C CYS A 174 -0.72 7.07 6.02
N PHE A 175 -1.23 6.62 7.16
CA PHE A 175 -0.36 6.08 8.20
C PHE A 175 0.14 4.70 7.78
N ILE A 176 1.44 4.54 7.59
CA ILE A 176 2.07 3.27 7.29
C ILE A 176 2.89 2.87 8.51
N GLY A 177 2.46 1.81 9.20
CA GLY A 177 3.08 1.44 10.46
C GLY A 177 2.77 0.02 10.90
N LEU A 178 3.36 -0.38 12.03
CA LEU A 178 3.25 -1.73 12.57
C LEU A 178 2.27 -1.85 13.74
N SER A 179 1.81 -0.71 14.28
CA SER A 179 1.08 -0.65 15.55
C SER A 179 -0.38 -0.25 15.39
N VAL A 180 -1.28 -1.19 15.68
CA VAL A 180 -2.72 -0.93 15.81
C VAL A 180 -2.99 0.11 16.90
N SER A 181 -2.23 0.05 18.01
CA SER A 181 -2.39 1.00 19.10
C SER A 181 -2.11 2.42 18.63
N ALA A 182 -0.97 2.64 17.97
CA ALA A 182 -0.64 3.97 17.48
C ALA A 182 -1.60 4.43 16.39
N ALA A 183 -1.99 3.53 15.48
CA ALA A 183 -3.01 3.82 14.47
C ALA A 183 -4.28 4.37 15.12
N ARG A 184 -4.78 3.69 16.16
CA ARG A 184 -5.98 4.08 16.90
C ARG A 184 -5.82 5.39 17.69
N THR A 185 -4.71 5.56 18.39
CA THR A 185 -4.56 6.68 19.35
C THR A 185 -4.12 7.97 18.69
N HIS A 186 -3.36 7.90 17.60
CA HIS A 186 -2.72 9.09 17.01
C HIS A 186 -3.18 9.37 15.58
N PHE A 187 -3.43 8.34 14.77
CA PHE A 187 -3.58 8.52 13.32
C PHE A 187 -5.02 8.48 12.82
N ILE A 188 -5.89 7.65 13.40
CA ILE A 188 -7.23 7.37 12.83
C ILE A 188 -8.09 8.62 12.60
N ASP A 189 -7.92 9.66 13.43
CA ASP A 189 -8.64 10.93 13.30
C ASP A 189 -7.93 11.98 12.42
N SER A 190 -6.69 11.69 11.99
CA SER A 190 -5.82 12.66 11.31
C SER A 190 -5.38 12.24 9.91
N VAL A 191 -5.62 10.99 9.50
CA VAL A 191 -5.26 10.47 8.18
C VAL A 191 -6.48 9.94 7.44
N ASP A 192 -6.34 9.62 6.16
CA ASP A 192 -7.40 9.05 5.32
C ASP A 192 -7.26 7.52 5.19
N PHE A 193 -6.02 7.02 5.28
CA PHE A 193 -5.69 5.61 5.16
C PHE A 193 -4.88 5.10 6.36
N LEU A 194 -5.18 3.89 6.81
CA LEU A 194 -4.36 3.11 7.73
C LEU A 194 -3.78 1.92 6.97
N SER A 195 -2.46 1.88 6.78
CA SER A 195 -1.75 0.80 6.10
C SER A 195 -0.93 0.00 7.11
N LEU A 196 -1.43 -1.18 7.46
CA LEU A 196 -0.89 -2.03 8.53
C LEU A 196 -0.51 -3.41 7.99
N PRO A 197 0.47 -4.10 8.58
CA PRO A 197 0.85 -5.42 8.13
C PRO A 197 -0.25 -6.45 8.44
N PHE A 198 -0.38 -7.49 7.61
CA PHE A 198 -1.41 -8.53 7.77
C PHE A 198 -1.50 -9.07 9.19
N ALA A 199 -0.34 -9.33 9.79
CA ALA A 199 -0.25 -9.87 11.14
C ALA A 199 -0.91 -8.95 12.18
N ALA A 200 -0.73 -7.63 12.06
CA ALA A 200 -1.32 -6.66 12.96
C ALA A 200 -2.86 -6.63 12.86
N LEU A 201 -3.40 -6.93 11.66
CA LEU A 201 -4.84 -7.00 11.42
C LEU A 201 -5.46 -8.34 11.80
N ALA A 202 -4.68 -9.42 11.87
CA ALA A 202 -5.17 -10.78 12.09
C ALA A 202 -5.78 -11.04 13.47
N GLY A 203 -5.40 -10.25 14.47
CA GLY A 203 -5.88 -10.38 15.85
C GLY A 203 -7.20 -9.64 16.11
N HIS A 204 -7.77 -9.83 17.31
CA HIS A 204 -9.01 -9.16 17.74
C HIS A 204 -8.93 -7.63 17.58
N ASP A 205 -7.87 -7.01 18.08
CA ASP A 205 -7.67 -5.55 17.99
C ASP A 205 -7.54 -5.08 16.54
N GLY A 206 -6.95 -5.92 15.67
CA GLY A 206 -6.82 -5.70 14.24
C GLY A 206 -8.17 -5.66 13.52
N GLN A 207 -9.06 -6.59 13.88
CA GLN A 207 -10.43 -6.62 13.35
C GLN A 207 -11.28 -5.46 13.90
N LEU A 208 -11.04 -5.03 15.14
CA LEU A 208 -11.70 -3.84 15.70
C LEU A 208 -11.27 -2.56 15.00
N ILE A 209 -9.96 -2.36 14.76
CA ILE A 209 -9.49 -1.13 14.11
C ILE A 209 -10.02 -0.97 12.68
N ILE A 210 -10.26 -2.08 11.96
CA ILE A 210 -10.92 -2.04 10.65
C ILE A 210 -12.32 -1.41 10.77
N LYS A 211 -13.15 -1.92 11.70
CA LYS A 211 -14.50 -1.40 11.93
C LYS A 211 -14.50 0.05 12.40
N GLU A 212 -13.60 0.40 13.31
CA GLU A 212 -13.44 1.77 13.81
C GLU A 212 -13.04 2.74 12.69
N ALA A 213 -12.12 2.33 11.81
CA ALA A 213 -11.69 3.10 10.65
C ALA A 213 -12.85 3.34 9.69
N HIS A 214 -13.59 2.31 9.32
CA HIS A 214 -14.76 2.44 8.44
C HIS A 214 -15.86 3.33 9.04
N ALA A 215 -16.13 3.21 10.34
CA ALA A 215 -17.07 4.09 11.04
C ALA A 215 -16.67 5.57 10.99
N LYS A 216 -15.36 5.84 10.84
CA LYS A 216 -14.77 7.18 10.66
C LYS A 216 -14.48 7.51 9.18
N GLN A 217 -15.01 6.73 8.25
CA GLN A 217 -14.82 6.88 6.80
C GLN A 217 -13.34 6.84 6.37
N LYS A 218 -12.53 6.05 7.08
CA LYS A 218 -11.11 5.83 6.80
C LYS A 218 -10.95 4.49 6.10
N ARG A 219 -9.98 4.42 5.18
CA ARG A 219 -9.66 3.20 4.43
C ARG A 219 -8.55 2.41 5.14
N VAL A 220 -8.62 1.09 5.12
CA VAL A 220 -7.60 0.20 5.70
C VAL A 220 -6.94 -0.62 4.61
N LEU A 221 -5.62 -0.53 4.55
CA LEU A 221 -4.78 -1.25 3.59
C LEU A 221 -3.91 -2.26 4.34
N THR A 222 -3.50 -3.34 3.67
CA THR A 222 -2.63 -4.34 4.28
C THR A 222 -1.49 -4.79 3.39
N TRP A 223 -0.33 -5.03 4.00
CA TRP A 223 0.93 -5.35 3.32
C TRP A 223 1.79 -6.37 4.11
N THR A 224 2.85 -6.93 3.52
CA THR A 224 2.97 -7.21 2.08
C THR A 224 2.33 -8.57 1.83
N ILE A 225 1.35 -8.64 0.92
CA ILE A 225 0.51 -9.82 0.72
C ILE A 225 0.92 -10.54 -0.56
N ASN A 226 1.65 -11.64 -0.41
CA ASN A 226 2.07 -12.49 -1.53
C ASN A 226 1.50 -13.91 -1.46
N ASP A 227 0.76 -14.23 -0.40
CA ASP A 227 0.12 -15.54 -0.25
C ASP A 227 -1.36 -15.51 -0.67
N PRO A 228 -1.79 -16.39 -1.59
CA PRO A 228 -3.18 -16.49 -2.04
C PRO A 228 -4.24 -16.61 -0.93
N LEU A 229 -3.96 -17.36 0.13
CA LEU A 229 -4.87 -17.50 1.26
C LEU A 229 -4.95 -16.19 2.07
N GLN A 230 -3.87 -15.38 2.12
CA GLN A 230 -3.91 -14.07 2.78
C GLN A 230 -4.78 -13.13 1.96
N MET A 231 -4.62 -13.13 0.63
CA MET A 231 -5.45 -12.33 -0.29
C MET A 231 -6.95 -12.60 -0.09
N LYS A 232 -7.35 -13.88 -0.06
CA LYS A 232 -8.75 -14.27 0.24
C LYS A 232 -9.20 -13.82 1.63
N THR A 233 -8.32 -13.95 2.62
CA THR A 233 -8.60 -13.52 4.00
C THR A 233 -8.79 -11.99 4.08
N CYS A 234 -8.03 -11.20 3.32
CA CYS A 234 -8.18 -9.75 3.25
C CYS A 234 -9.57 -9.34 2.76
N VAL A 235 -10.12 -10.04 1.75
CA VAL A 235 -11.49 -9.80 1.26
C VAL A 235 -12.51 -9.98 2.38
N LEU A 236 -12.34 -11.02 3.21
CA LEU A 236 -13.24 -11.30 4.34
C LEU A 236 -13.09 -10.35 5.52
N TRP A 237 -11.91 -9.77 5.68
CA TRP A 237 -11.71 -8.69 6.65
C TRP A 237 -12.25 -7.35 6.17
N HIS A 238 -12.75 -7.29 4.93
CA HIS A 238 -13.26 -6.06 4.31
C HIS A 238 -12.21 -4.94 4.32
N VAL A 239 -10.91 -5.26 4.25
CA VAL A 239 -9.91 -4.22 4.02
C VAL A 239 -10.17 -3.56 2.66
N ASP A 240 -9.78 -2.30 2.52
CA ASP A 240 -10.01 -1.50 1.33
C ASP A 240 -8.90 -1.64 0.29
N GLY A 241 -7.76 -2.27 0.64
CA GLY A 241 -6.67 -2.52 -0.29
C GLY A 241 -5.66 -3.54 0.18
N VAL A 242 -5.10 -4.27 -0.79
CA VAL A 242 -4.10 -5.32 -0.63
C VAL A 242 -2.86 -4.90 -1.41
N ILE A 243 -1.76 -4.70 -0.68
CA ILE A 243 -0.46 -4.31 -1.23
C ILE A 243 0.42 -5.55 -1.33
N GLY A 244 0.90 -5.86 -2.53
CA GLY A 244 1.74 -7.04 -2.79
C GLY A 244 2.53 -6.94 -4.08
N ASP A 245 3.42 -7.91 -4.29
CA ASP A 245 4.45 -7.83 -5.32
C ASP A 245 3.96 -8.35 -6.68
N ASN A 246 3.03 -9.32 -6.66
CA ASN A 246 2.51 -9.96 -7.87
C ASN A 246 1.05 -9.56 -8.16
N VAL A 247 0.88 -8.59 -9.06
CA VAL A 247 -0.43 -8.02 -9.42
C VAL A 247 -1.38 -9.06 -9.99
N THR A 248 -0.90 -9.92 -10.88
CA THR A 248 -1.73 -10.96 -11.52
C THR A 248 -2.25 -11.98 -10.50
N VAL A 249 -1.39 -12.44 -9.59
CA VAL A 249 -1.78 -13.36 -8.52
C VAL A 249 -2.75 -12.69 -7.56
N MET A 250 -2.53 -11.42 -7.20
CA MET A 250 -3.45 -10.65 -6.37
C MET A 250 -4.83 -10.52 -7.01
N LEU A 251 -4.92 -10.02 -8.25
CA LEU A 251 -6.19 -9.90 -8.98
C LEU A 251 -6.91 -11.24 -9.06
N LYS A 252 -6.18 -12.32 -9.38
CA LYS A 252 -6.75 -13.66 -9.44
C LYS A 252 -7.38 -14.09 -8.12
N ASN A 253 -6.79 -13.79 -6.96
CA ASN A 253 -7.28 -14.31 -5.68
C ASN A 253 -8.21 -13.35 -4.95
N VAL A 254 -8.03 -12.04 -5.10
CA VAL A 254 -8.91 -11.01 -4.54
C VAL A 254 -10.26 -11.01 -5.27
N HIS A 255 -10.27 -11.19 -6.60
CA HIS A 255 -11.51 -11.21 -7.40
C HIS A 255 -12.19 -12.59 -7.50
N HIS A 256 -11.57 -13.66 -6.99
CA HIS A 256 -12.15 -15.01 -7.04
C HIS A 256 -13.17 -15.29 -5.93
N VAL A 257 -13.32 -14.37 -4.98
CA VAL A 257 -14.29 -14.47 -3.89
C VAL A 257 -15.69 -14.15 -4.43
N PRO A 258 -16.77 -14.86 -3.98
CA PRO A 258 -18.14 -14.50 -4.33
C PRO A 258 -18.40 -13.01 -4.06
N LYS A 259 -19.10 -12.32 -4.97
CA LYS A 259 -19.39 -10.87 -4.80
C LYS A 259 -20.43 -10.59 -3.72
N SER A 260 -21.23 -11.59 -3.37
CA SER A 260 -22.24 -11.54 -2.32
C SER A 260 -22.50 -12.93 -1.79
N LEU A 261 -22.90 -13.03 -0.52
CA LEU A 261 -23.35 -14.28 0.09
C LEU A 261 -24.78 -14.09 0.59
N ALA A 262 -25.65 -15.06 0.28
CA ALA A 262 -27.08 -14.96 0.55
C ALA A 262 -27.42 -15.30 2.00
N THR A 263 -26.63 -16.19 2.63
CA THR A 263 -26.89 -16.69 3.98
C THR A 263 -25.67 -16.59 4.90
N LYS A 264 -25.91 -16.64 6.22
CA LYS A 264 -24.85 -16.63 7.24
C LYS A 264 -24.05 -17.94 7.21
N GLU A 265 -24.72 -19.02 6.82
CA GLU A 265 -24.16 -20.37 6.67
C GLU A 265 -23.13 -20.39 5.53
N GLU A 266 -23.45 -19.82 4.37
CA GLU A 266 -22.51 -19.68 3.23
C GLU A 266 -21.28 -18.85 3.61
N TYR A 267 -21.46 -17.76 4.36
CA TYR A 267 -20.34 -16.98 4.90
C TYR A 267 -19.47 -17.79 5.85
N GLN A 268 -20.09 -18.55 6.76
CA GLN A 268 -19.35 -19.35 7.72
C GLN A 268 -18.59 -20.50 7.06
N GLU A 269 -19.17 -21.14 6.03
CA GLU A 269 -18.51 -22.16 5.23
C GLU A 269 -17.30 -21.60 4.50
N PHE A 270 -17.47 -20.47 3.79
CA PHE A 270 -16.38 -19.80 3.08
C PHE A 270 -15.23 -19.37 4.01
N VAL A 271 -15.55 -18.80 5.18
CA VAL A 271 -14.54 -18.45 6.21
C VAL A 271 -13.79 -19.69 6.70
N ASN A 272 -14.47 -20.83 6.82
CA ASN A 272 -13.90 -22.07 7.34
C ASN A 272 -12.99 -22.80 6.34
N THR A 273 -13.24 -22.67 5.03
CA THR A 273 -12.49 -23.40 3.99
C THR A 273 -11.34 -22.60 3.39
N ASP A 274 -11.47 -21.27 3.29
CA ASP A 274 -10.63 -20.48 2.40
C ASP A 274 -9.75 -19.42 3.08
N THR A 275 -9.63 -19.47 4.42
CA THR A 275 -8.91 -18.44 5.18
C THR A 275 -7.73 -18.94 5.99
N TYR A 276 -6.80 -18.01 6.24
CA TYR A 276 -5.73 -18.20 7.22
C TYR A 276 -6.25 -18.47 8.64
N LEU A 277 -7.43 -17.92 8.97
CA LEU A 277 -8.02 -18.04 10.29
C LEU A 277 -8.66 -19.41 10.54
N ALA A 278 -8.88 -20.25 9.52
CA ALA A 278 -9.41 -21.60 9.71
C ALA A 278 -8.54 -22.47 10.64
N SER A 279 -7.22 -22.26 10.66
CA SER A 279 -6.29 -23.07 11.45
C SER A 279 -6.00 -22.49 12.84
N LYS A 280 -6.24 -23.29 13.90
CA LYS A 280 -5.83 -22.98 15.29
C LYS A 280 -4.35 -22.63 15.40
N ARG A 281 -3.48 -23.34 14.68
CA ARG A 281 -2.02 -23.10 14.68
C ARG A 281 -1.67 -21.74 14.09
N ARG A 282 -2.33 -21.34 13.00
CA ARG A 282 -2.12 -20.03 12.36
C ARG A 282 -2.62 -18.89 13.23
N ARG A 283 -3.76 -19.05 13.91
CA ARG A 283 -4.25 -18.06 14.89
C ARG A 283 -3.26 -17.84 16.04
N ALA A 284 -2.69 -18.92 16.58
CA ALA A 284 -1.66 -18.82 17.62
C ALA A 284 -0.38 -18.14 17.10
N TYR A 285 0.06 -18.46 15.87
CA TYR A 285 1.21 -17.81 15.23
C TYR A 285 1.02 -16.30 15.12
N TYR A 286 -0.09 -15.84 14.54
CA TYR A 286 -0.32 -14.40 14.36
C TYR A 286 -0.54 -13.65 15.68
N TYR A 287 -1.11 -14.30 16.70
CA TYR A 287 -1.17 -13.74 18.04
C TYR A 287 0.24 -13.42 18.58
N ILE A 288 1.17 -14.37 18.47
CA ILE A 288 2.56 -14.20 18.92
C ILE A 288 3.26 -13.10 18.09
N VAL A 289 3.14 -13.15 16.76
CA VAL A 289 3.74 -12.16 15.87
C VAL A 289 3.24 -10.76 16.20
N THR A 290 1.93 -10.58 16.40
CA THR A 290 1.33 -9.28 16.76
C THR A 290 1.92 -8.72 18.05
N LYS A 291 2.11 -9.57 19.08
CA LYS A 291 2.72 -9.15 20.35
C LYS A 291 4.17 -8.72 20.19
N VAL A 292 4.94 -9.44 19.38
CA VAL A 292 6.33 -9.04 19.06
C VAL A 292 6.37 -7.72 18.29
N MET A 293 5.48 -7.53 17.32
CA MET A 293 5.41 -6.30 16.52
C MET A 293 5.00 -5.10 17.35
N GLN A 294 4.07 -5.25 18.30
CA GLN A 294 3.70 -4.18 19.23
C GLN A 294 4.93 -3.69 20.01
N LEU A 295 5.77 -4.60 20.51
CA LEU A 295 7.02 -4.24 21.21
C LEU A 295 8.04 -3.56 20.28
N ALA A 296 8.18 -4.05 19.04
CA ALA A 296 9.10 -3.47 18.06
C ALA A 296 8.67 -2.07 17.61
N SER A 297 7.36 -1.79 17.59
CA SER A 297 6.80 -0.54 17.08
C SER A 297 7.17 0.69 17.92
N TRP A 298 7.47 0.53 19.21
CA TRP A 298 7.80 1.65 20.12
C TRP A 298 9.00 2.46 19.59
N LYS A 299 10.03 1.78 19.07
CA LYS A 299 11.21 2.43 18.48
C LYS A 299 10.95 3.12 17.14
N VAL A 300 9.95 2.67 16.38
CA VAL A 300 9.70 3.13 15.00
C VAL A 300 8.66 4.26 14.98
N VAL A 301 7.64 4.17 15.84
CA VAL A 301 6.52 5.12 15.86
C VAL A 301 6.84 6.36 16.73
N GLY A 302 7.87 6.28 17.58
CA GLY A 302 8.31 7.37 18.46
C GLY A 302 7.35 7.58 19.62
N VAL A 303 6.89 6.49 20.25
CA VAL A 303 6.00 6.48 21.42
C VAL A 303 6.60 5.61 22.51
#